data_AF-A0A2X3CCL2-F1
#
_entry.id   AF-A0A2X3CCL2-F1
#
_cell.length_a   1.000
_cell.length_b   1.000
_cell.length_c   1.000
_cell.angle_alpha   90.00
_cell.angle_beta   90.00
_cell.angle_gamma   90.00
#
_symmetry.space_group_name_H-M   'P 1'
#
loop_
_entity.id
_entity.type
_entity.pdbx_description
1 polymer ?
#
loop_
_entity_poly.entity_id
_entity_poly.type
_entity_poly.pdbx_seq_one_letter_code
_entity_poly.pdbx_strand_id
1 'polypeptide(L)'
;MLDRDGETLEQFRVVSFNVGDNVSASMETLAKANLPPQLSVPEGGDKANFNWAPTWLPQGVTEVSSSQRRLPTFDGPVESRLYSDGLFSFSININRATAASSDQLLRTGRRTVSTTVRDNAEITVVGELPPQTAKRISDSIKFKAVQ
;
A
#
# COMPACT_ATOMS: atom_id res chain seq x y z
N MET A 1 -1.18 3.80 17.83
CA MET A 1 -2.01 2.92 17.00
C MET A 1 -2.26 1.63 17.76
N LEU A 2 -3.53 1.25 17.88
CA LEU A 2 -3.93 -0.01 18.50
C LEU A 2 -4.43 -0.98 17.43
N ASP A 3 -4.40 -2.27 17.70
CA ASP A 3 -5.15 -3.25 16.91
C ASP A 3 -6.56 -3.48 17.45
N ARG A 4 -7.26 -4.45 16.86
CA ARG A 4 -8.68 -4.71 17.17
C ARG A 4 -8.88 -5.29 18.56
N ASP A 5 -7.85 -5.89 19.14
CA ASP A 5 -7.86 -6.45 20.48
C ASP A 5 -7.37 -5.43 21.53
N GLY A 6 -6.98 -4.24 21.07
CA GLY A 6 -6.51 -3.13 21.91
C GLY A 6 -5.00 -3.15 22.15
N GLU A 7 -4.24 -4.07 21.53
CA GLU A 7 -2.79 -4.11 21.67
C GLU A 7 -2.13 -2.95 20.94
N THR A 8 -1.07 -2.38 21.53
CA THR A 8 -0.36 -1.26 20.92
C THR A 8 0.56 -1.74 19.81
N LEU A 9 0.29 -1.30 18.57
CA LEU A 9 1.14 -1.56 17.41
C LEU A 9 2.25 -0.52 17.25
N GLU A 10 1.98 0.70 17.71
CA GLU A 10 2.91 1.82 17.65
C GLU A 10 2.48 2.93 18.59
N GLN A 11 3.46 3.65 19.12
CA GLN A 11 3.21 4.78 20.00
C GLN A 11 4.10 5.96 19.61
N PHE A 12 3.45 7.11 19.37
CA PHE A 12 4.12 8.40 19.22
C PHE A 12 3.86 9.23 20.48
N ARG A 13 4.93 9.74 21.12
CA ARG A 13 4.83 10.52 22.36
C ARG A 13 5.73 11.75 22.27
N VAL A 14 5.13 12.93 22.37
CA VAL A 14 5.88 14.20 22.50
C VAL A 14 6.45 14.29 23.90
N VAL A 15 7.76 14.49 24.02
CA VAL A 15 8.45 14.67 25.31
C VAL A 15 8.49 16.14 25.71
N SER A 16 8.73 17.02 24.73
CA SER A 16 8.69 18.47 24.89
C SER A 16 8.36 19.10 23.53
N PHE A 17 7.56 20.17 23.54
CA PHE A 17 7.32 20.99 22.36
C PHE A 17 7.13 22.44 22.78
N ASN A 18 7.41 23.35 21.86
CA ASN A 18 7.13 24.77 22.02
C ASN A 18 6.52 25.29 20.72
N VAL A 19 5.56 26.21 20.84
CA VAL A 19 4.95 26.91 19.72
C VAL A 19 5.40 28.36 19.83
N GLY A 20 6.16 28.82 18.84
CA GLY A 20 6.64 30.19 18.77
C GLY A 20 5.86 31.01 17.74
N ASP A 21 5.90 32.33 17.89
CA ASP A 21 5.20 33.26 17.00
C ASP A 21 5.94 33.52 15.68
N ASN A 22 7.25 33.24 15.64
CA ASN A 22 8.12 33.50 14.49
C ASN A 22 8.76 32.21 13.96
N VAL A 23 9.03 32.20 12.66
CA VAL A 23 9.80 31.15 11.99
C VAL A 23 11.24 31.15 12.53
N SER A 24 11.78 29.98 12.84
CA SER A 24 13.15 29.87 13.34
C SER A 24 14.19 30.15 12.25
N ALA A 25 15.35 30.70 12.63
CA ALA A 25 16.46 30.96 11.70
C ALA A 25 16.88 29.71 10.89
N SER A 26 16.76 28.51 11.46
CA SER A 26 17.01 27.25 10.77
C SER A 26 16.05 27.00 9.61
N MET A 27 14.77 27.35 9.77
CA MET A 27 13.77 27.24 8.69
C MET A 27 13.96 28.32 7.63
N GLU A 28 14.36 29.55 8.00
CA GLU A 28 14.73 30.59 7.04
C GLU A 28 15.94 30.18 6.18
N THR A 29 16.91 29.49 6.79
CA THR A 29 18.07 28.95 6.10
C THR A 29 17.65 27.84 5.13
N LEU A 30 16.77 26.93 5.56
CA LEU A 30 16.25 25.86 4.72
C LEU A 30 15.50 26.39 3.50
N ALA A 31 14.72 27.46 3.65
CA ALA A 31 13.98 28.07 2.55
C ALA A 31 14.88 28.62 1.41
N LYS A 32 16.14 28.92 1.72
CA LYS A 32 17.15 29.41 0.75
C LYS A 32 18.18 28.34 0.39
N ALA A 33 18.07 27.15 0.97
CA ALA A 33 19.03 26.08 0.73
C ALA A 33 18.91 25.55 -0.71
N ASN A 34 20.04 25.18 -1.29
CA ASN A 34 20.04 24.47 -2.55
C ASN A 34 19.66 23.01 -2.30
N LEU A 35 18.38 22.69 -2.51
CA LEU A 35 17.83 21.35 -2.29
C LEU A 35 18.17 20.43 -3.48
N PRO A 36 18.30 19.11 -3.23
CA PRO A 36 18.47 18.16 -4.32
C PRO A 36 17.32 18.29 -5.33
N PRO A 37 17.61 18.16 -6.64
CA PRO A 37 16.57 18.29 -7.66
C PRO A 37 15.52 17.19 -7.49
N GLN A 38 14.29 17.51 -7.87
CA GLN A 38 13.23 16.51 -7.92
C GLN A 38 13.60 15.42 -8.92
N LEU A 39 13.52 14.17 -8.47
CA LEU A 39 13.65 13.02 -9.36
C LEU A 39 12.38 12.89 -10.18
N SER A 40 12.52 12.70 -11.49
CA SER A 40 11.42 12.29 -12.36
C SER A 40 10.99 10.88 -11.96
N VAL A 41 9.93 10.80 -11.17
CA VAL A 41 9.18 9.56 -11.00
C VAL A 41 8.20 9.51 -12.17
N PRO A 42 8.03 8.36 -12.87
CA PRO A 42 6.93 8.22 -13.81
C PRO A 42 5.67 8.66 -13.09
N GLU A 43 4.97 9.69 -13.61
CA GLU A 43 3.63 10.03 -13.12
C GLU A 43 2.86 8.70 -13.08
N GLY A 44 2.29 8.39 -11.91
CA GLY A 44 1.56 7.15 -11.71
C GLY A 44 0.56 7.05 -12.84
N GLY A 45 0.84 6.15 -13.77
CA GLY A 45 0.18 6.12 -15.07
C GLY A 45 -1.33 6.12 -14.87
N ASP A 46 -2.03 6.80 -15.77
CA ASP A 46 -3.48 6.79 -15.91
C ASP A 46 -4.09 5.49 -15.40
N LYS A 47 -5.24 5.58 -14.68
CA LYS A 47 -5.99 4.45 -14.13
C LYS A 47 -5.89 3.21 -15.05
N ALA A 48 -4.96 2.33 -14.73
CA ALA A 48 -4.58 1.22 -15.56
C ALA A 48 -5.76 0.25 -15.54
N ASN A 49 -6.30 -0.03 -16.73
CA ASN A 49 -7.45 -0.91 -16.88
C ASN A 49 -7.01 -2.36 -16.74
N PHE A 50 -6.86 -2.82 -15.50
CA PHE A 50 -6.59 -4.22 -15.22
C PHE A 50 -7.83 -5.09 -15.39
N ASN A 51 -7.59 -6.37 -15.68
CA ASN A 51 -8.62 -7.40 -15.81
C ASN A 51 -9.09 -7.94 -14.45
N TRP A 52 -8.85 -7.21 -13.36
CA TRP A 52 -9.31 -7.57 -12.03
C TRP A 52 -9.75 -6.34 -11.26
N ALA A 53 -10.66 -6.54 -10.31
CA ALA A 53 -11.08 -5.53 -9.35
C ALA A 53 -11.54 -6.20 -8.04
N PRO A 54 -11.30 -5.58 -6.87
CA PRO A 54 -11.95 -6.00 -5.63
C PRO A 54 -13.45 -5.77 -5.71
N THR A 55 -14.25 -6.78 -5.35
CA THR A 55 -15.70 -6.64 -5.21
C THR A 55 -16.13 -6.20 -3.83
N TRP A 56 -15.20 -6.20 -2.87
CA TRP A 56 -15.41 -5.69 -1.53
C TRP A 56 -14.20 -4.88 -1.08
N LEU A 57 -14.47 -3.72 -0.50
CA LEU A 57 -13.51 -2.89 0.19
C LEU A 57 -14.14 -2.39 1.50
N PRO A 58 -13.33 -2.08 2.53
CA PRO A 58 -13.82 -1.36 3.70
C PRO A 58 -14.49 -0.05 3.29
N GLN A 59 -15.52 0.35 4.03
CA GLN A 59 -16.22 1.61 3.78
C GLN A 59 -15.24 2.79 3.84
N GLY A 60 -15.36 3.74 2.91
CA GLY A 60 -14.53 4.94 2.84
C GLY A 60 -13.22 4.77 2.05
N VAL A 61 -12.82 3.53 1.76
CA VAL A 61 -11.63 3.24 0.95
C VAL A 61 -11.89 3.55 -0.52
N THR A 62 -10.96 4.26 -1.15
CA THR A 62 -10.97 4.59 -2.58
C THR A 62 -9.62 4.29 -3.23
N GLU A 63 -9.61 4.06 -4.54
CA GLU A 63 -8.37 3.87 -5.30
C GLU A 63 -7.65 5.22 -5.49
N VAL A 64 -6.39 5.28 -5.08
CA VAL A 64 -5.51 6.46 -5.19
C VAL A 64 -4.72 6.42 -6.49
N SER A 65 -4.18 5.26 -6.84
CA SER A 65 -3.38 5.08 -8.05
C SER A 65 -3.33 3.62 -8.48
N SER A 66 -2.92 3.41 -9.72
CA SER A 66 -2.71 2.10 -10.32
C SER A 66 -1.46 2.12 -11.18
N SER A 67 -0.70 1.04 -11.20
CA SER A 67 0.53 0.96 -12.00
C SER A 67 0.89 -0.49 -12.31
N GLN A 68 1.62 -0.70 -13.39
CA GLN A 68 2.21 -1.99 -13.74
C GLN A 68 3.73 -1.83 -13.78
N ARG A 69 4.45 -2.71 -13.10
CA ARG A 69 5.93 -2.68 -13.08
C ARG A 69 6.51 -4.06 -13.28
N ARG A 70 7.67 -4.14 -13.93
CA ARG A 70 8.51 -5.35 -13.94
C ARG A 70 9.49 -5.25 -12.79
N LEU A 71 9.64 -6.34 -12.02
CA LEU A 71 10.60 -6.39 -10.92
C LEU A 71 11.89 -7.09 -11.39
N PRO A 72 13.08 -6.66 -10.93
CA PRO A 72 14.33 -7.30 -11.32
C PRO A 72 14.41 -8.79 -10.96
N THR A 73 13.71 -9.20 -9.90
CA THR A 73 13.75 -10.55 -9.33
C THR A 73 12.54 -11.41 -9.71
N PHE A 74 11.61 -10.89 -10.52
CA PHE A 74 10.41 -11.61 -10.93
C PHE A 74 10.22 -11.48 -12.44
N ASP A 75 10.17 -12.62 -13.12
CA ASP A 75 9.93 -12.66 -14.56
C ASP A 75 8.43 -12.50 -14.85
N GLY A 76 7.99 -11.24 -14.93
CA GLY A 76 6.63 -10.89 -15.27
C GLY A 76 6.22 -9.49 -14.81
N PRO A 77 5.10 -8.98 -15.32
CA PRO A 77 4.51 -7.77 -14.79
C PRO A 77 3.87 -8.02 -13.41
N VAL A 78 3.99 -7.04 -12.53
CA VAL A 78 3.20 -6.92 -11.31
C VAL A 78 2.25 -5.75 -11.49
N GLU A 79 0.95 -6.03 -11.46
CA GLU A 79 -0.12 -5.05 -11.49
C GLU A 79 -0.44 -4.61 -10.05
N SER A 80 -0.47 -3.31 -9.79
CA SER A 80 -0.62 -2.76 -8.44
C SER A 80 -1.71 -1.70 -8.42
N ARG A 81 -2.61 -1.76 -7.44
CA ARG A 81 -3.54 -0.67 -7.11
C ARG A 81 -3.30 -0.23 -5.67
N LEU A 82 -3.15 1.07 -5.46
CA LEU A 82 -3.05 1.71 -4.14
C LEU A 82 -4.43 2.20 -3.71
N TYR A 83 -4.81 1.90 -2.48
CA TYR A 83 -6.07 2.29 -1.86
C TYR A 83 -5.82 3.08 -0.57
N SER A 84 -6.73 4.00 -0.26
CA SER A 84 -6.71 4.78 0.97
C SER A 84 -8.11 5.21 1.39
N ASP A 85 -8.36 5.31 2.70
CA ASP A 85 -9.53 5.98 3.28
C ASP A 85 -9.20 7.39 3.80
N GLY A 86 -7.99 7.89 3.53
CA GLY A 86 -7.47 9.16 4.03
C GLY A 86 -6.68 9.04 5.34
N LEU A 87 -6.74 7.90 6.03
CA LEU A 87 -5.99 7.61 7.25
C LEU A 87 -5.06 6.40 7.09
N PHE A 88 -5.61 5.28 6.64
CA PHE A 88 -4.89 4.04 6.37
C PHE A 88 -4.74 3.83 4.87
N SER A 89 -3.62 3.22 4.48
CA SER A 89 -3.37 2.88 3.08
C SER A 89 -2.90 1.44 2.91
N PHE A 90 -3.24 0.86 1.76
CA PHE A 90 -2.78 -0.46 1.37
C PHE A 90 -2.70 -0.59 -0.16
N SER A 91 -1.84 -1.50 -0.61
CA SER A 91 -1.73 -1.88 -2.01
C SER A 91 -2.22 -3.30 -2.21
N ILE A 92 -2.89 -3.53 -3.34
CA ILE A 92 -3.18 -4.86 -3.88
C ILE A 92 -2.23 -5.06 -5.05
N ASN A 93 -1.37 -6.07 -4.97
CA ASN A 93 -0.42 -6.42 -6.01
C ASN A 93 -0.80 -7.79 -6.57
N ILE A 94 -0.91 -7.91 -7.88
CA ILE A 94 -1.26 -9.15 -8.55
C ILE A 94 -0.21 -9.47 -9.63
N ASN A 95 0.29 -10.69 -9.58
CA ASN A 95 1.16 -11.28 -10.60
C ASN A 95 0.71 -12.71 -10.89
N ARG A 96 1.24 -13.29 -11.98
CA ARG A 96 1.02 -14.71 -12.26
C ARG A 96 1.64 -15.56 -11.15
N ALA A 97 0.91 -16.56 -10.67
CA ALA A 97 1.43 -17.52 -9.72
C ALA A 97 2.51 -18.40 -10.37
N THR A 98 3.49 -18.82 -9.57
CA THR A 98 4.55 -19.76 -9.94
C THR A 98 4.46 -21.02 -9.09
N ALA A 99 5.26 -22.04 -9.39
CA ALA A 99 5.35 -23.24 -8.56
C ALA A 99 5.84 -22.96 -7.12
N ALA A 100 6.51 -21.82 -6.88
CA ALA A 100 6.97 -21.40 -5.56
C ALA A 100 5.95 -20.53 -4.81
N SER A 101 4.88 -20.08 -5.47
CA SER A 101 3.87 -19.22 -4.85
C SER A 101 3.03 -20.03 -3.85
N SER A 102 2.87 -19.49 -2.65
CA SER A 102 2.07 -20.09 -1.58
C SER A 102 1.33 -19.03 -0.77
N ASP A 103 0.25 -19.44 -0.11
CA ASP A 103 -0.45 -18.58 0.83
C ASP A 103 0.47 -18.21 1.99
N GLN A 104 0.56 -16.92 2.30
CA GLN A 104 1.42 -16.42 3.36
C GLN A 104 0.74 -15.26 4.10
N LEU A 105 0.99 -15.18 5.41
CA LEU A 105 0.60 -14.05 6.22
C LEU A 105 1.77 -13.63 7.10
N LEU A 106 2.18 -12.37 6.97
CA LEU A 106 3.19 -11.72 7.79
C LEU A 106 2.63 -10.43 8.37
N ARG A 107 2.96 -10.13 9.62
CA ARG A 107 2.59 -8.88 10.29
C ARG A 107 3.78 -8.34 11.07
N THR A 108 4.09 -7.06 10.88
CA THR A 108 5.14 -6.35 11.61
C THR A 108 4.62 -4.99 12.05
N GLY A 109 4.31 -4.86 13.35
CA GLY A 109 3.65 -3.69 13.91
C GLY A 109 2.33 -3.39 13.19
N ARG A 110 2.22 -2.19 12.61
CA ARG A 110 1.04 -1.78 11.84
C ARG A 110 0.92 -2.41 10.44
N ARG A 111 1.99 -2.98 9.89
CA ARG A 111 2.03 -3.42 8.50
C ARG A 111 1.72 -4.91 8.37
N THR A 112 0.75 -5.24 7.54
CA THR A 112 0.38 -6.60 7.16
C THR A 112 0.78 -6.85 5.71
N VAL A 113 1.30 -8.05 5.45
CA VAL A 113 1.52 -8.62 4.11
C VAL A 113 0.74 -9.93 4.07
N SER A 114 -0.28 -10.01 3.22
CA SER A 114 -1.09 -11.21 3.03
C SER A 114 -1.07 -11.61 1.57
N THR A 115 -0.53 -12.80 1.30
CA THR A 115 -0.48 -13.43 -0.02
C THR A 115 -1.55 -14.52 -0.08
N THR A 116 -2.34 -14.51 -1.15
CA THR A 116 -3.33 -15.55 -1.47
C THR A 116 -3.10 -16.00 -2.90
N VAL A 117 -2.98 -17.31 -3.12
CA VAL A 117 -2.76 -17.90 -4.46
C VAL A 117 -4.05 -18.58 -4.92
N ARG A 118 -4.61 -18.09 -6.02
CA ARG A 118 -5.81 -18.69 -6.65
C ARG A 118 -5.94 -18.27 -8.10
N ASP A 119 -6.67 -19.03 -8.90
CA ASP A 119 -6.94 -18.71 -10.31
C ASP A 119 -5.66 -18.43 -11.13
N ASN A 120 -4.56 -19.13 -10.78
CA ASN A 120 -3.23 -18.94 -11.37
C ASN A 120 -2.67 -17.49 -11.21
N ALA A 121 -3.16 -16.79 -10.18
CA ALA A 121 -2.68 -15.48 -9.74
C ALA A 121 -2.17 -15.56 -8.29
N GLU A 122 -1.12 -14.80 -8.02
CA GLU A 122 -0.62 -14.51 -6.68
C GLU A 122 -1.07 -13.10 -6.31
N ILE A 123 -1.89 -13.00 -5.26
CA ILE A 123 -2.55 -11.78 -4.83
C ILE A 123 -1.95 -11.37 -3.49
N THR A 124 -1.19 -10.26 -3.48
CA THR A 124 -0.47 -9.78 -2.30
C THR A 124 -1.03 -8.43 -1.85
N VAL A 125 -1.71 -8.43 -0.70
CA VAL A 125 -2.22 -7.23 -0.05
C VAL A 125 -1.21 -6.76 1.00
N VAL A 126 -0.74 -5.51 0.86
CA VAL A 126 0.27 -4.92 1.75
C VAL A 126 -0.21 -3.58 2.29
N GLY A 127 -0.31 -3.42 3.61
CA GLY A 127 -0.65 -2.12 4.18
C GLY A 127 -1.05 -2.16 5.65
N GLU A 128 -1.67 -1.07 6.10
CA GLU A 128 -2.08 -0.86 7.50
C GLU A 128 -3.45 -1.48 7.78
N LEU A 129 -3.54 -2.79 7.60
CA LEU A 129 -4.80 -3.54 7.72
C LEU A 129 -4.68 -4.67 8.75
N PRO A 130 -5.75 -4.97 9.51
CA PRO A 130 -5.85 -6.22 10.23
C PRO A 130 -5.74 -7.42 9.26
N PRO A 131 -5.08 -8.54 9.62
CA PRO A 131 -4.92 -9.71 8.77
C PRO A 131 -6.21 -10.22 8.12
N GLN A 132 -7.30 -10.29 8.89
CA GLN A 132 -8.60 -10.74 8.38
C GLN A 132 -9.17 -9.81 7.30
N THR A 133 -8.88 -8.50 7.39
CA THR A 133 -9.33 -7.51 6.39
C THR A 133 -8.55 -7.69 5.09
N ALA A 134 -7.22 -7.88 5.18
CA ALA A 134 -6.38 -8.16 4.02
C ALA A 134 -6.82 -9.44 3.29
N LYS A 135 -7.11 -10.52 4.03
CA LYS A 135 -7.61 -11.78 3.45
C LYS A 135 -8.98 -11.61 2.78
N ARG A 136 -9.90 -10.87 3.41
CA ARG A 136 -11.22 -10.60 2.82
C ARG A 136 -11.10 -9.79 1.52
N ILE A 137 -10.17 -8.84 1.45
CA ILE A 137 -9.89 -8.09 0.22
C ILE A 137 -9.36 -9.03 -0.86
N SER A 138 -8.35 -9.86 -0.57
CA SER A 138 -7.77 -10.80 -1.55
C SER A 138 -8.80 -11.82 -2.05
N ASP A 139 -9.68 -12.31 -1.18
CA ASP A 139 -10.76 -13.24 -1.55
C ASP A 139 -11.86 -12.56 -2.39
N SER A 140 -12.03 -11.24 -2.28
CA SER A 140 -13.03 -10.49 -3.04
C SER A 140 -12.60 -10.13 -4.46
N ILE A 141 -11.33 -10.34 -4.84
CA ILE A 141 -10.85 -10.00 -6.19
C ILE A 141 -11.62 -10.82 -7.23
N LYS A 142 -12.26 -10.16 -8.19
CA LYS A 142 -12.80 -10.82 -9.36
C LYS A 142 -11.94 -10.53 -10.57
N PHE A 143 -11.55 -11.59 -11.27
CA PHE A 143 -10.97 -11.51 -12.59
C PHE A 143 -12.10 -11.40 -13.62
N LYS A 144 -12.00 -10.44 -14.55
CA LYS A 144 -12.85 -10.36 -15.73
C LYS A 144 -12.53 -11.58 -16.59
N ALA A 145 -13.56 -12.28 -17.07
CA ALA A 145 -13.37 -13.36 -18.02
C ALA A 145 -12.63 -12.82 -19.26
N VAL A 146 -11.59 -13.54 -19.69
CA VAL A 146 -10.97 -13.28 -20.99
C VAL A 146 -12.00 -13.72 -22.03
N GLN A 147 -12.46 -12.78 -22.86
CA GLN A 147 -13.32 -13.07 -24.00
C GLN A 147 -12.49 -13.65 -25.15
#